data_AF-A0A1C4Z0T5-F1
#
_entry.id   AF-A0A1C4Z0T5-F1
#
_cell.length_a   1.000
_cell.length_b   1.000
_cell.length_c   1.000
_cell.angle_alpha   90.00
_cell.angle_beta   90.00
_cell.angle_gamma   90.00
#
_symmetry.space_group_name_H-M   'P 1'
#
loop_
_entity.id
_entity.type
_entity.pdbx_description
1 polymer ?
#
loop_
_entity_poly.entity_id
_entity_poly.type
_entity_poly.pdbx_seq_one_letter_code
_entity_poly.pdbx_strand_id
1 'polypeptide(L)' 'MRAGAAGFLVKDIVPEDLLHAALLARGLSTAEIADRLVISPLTAKTHINRAMTKLHARDRAQLVILADESGLVAPGGG' A
#
# COMPACT_ATOMS: atom_id res chain seq x y z
N MET A 1 19.14 -9.40 -16.53
CA MET A 1 17.66 -9.48 -16.45
C MET A 1 17.22 -9.03 -15.07
N ARG A 2 16.46 -7.94 -14.96
CA ARG A 2 15.86 -7.43 -13.70
C ARG A 2 14.33 -7.56 -13.74
N ALA A 3 13.85 -8.79 -13.93
CA ALA A 3 12.45 -9.12 -13.78
C ALA A 3 12.37 -10.35 -12.88
N GLY A 4 11.90 -10.19 -11.64
CA GLY A 4 11.78 -11.29 -10.70
C GLY A 4 11.38 -10.91 -9.28
N ALA A 5 11.88 -9.79 -8.74
CA ALA A 5 11.64 -9.44 -7.33
C ALA A 5 10.26 -8.81 -7.08
N ALA A 6 9.76 -7.98 -7.99
CA ALA A 6 8.45 -7.31 -7.85
C ALA A 6 7.26 -8.28 -7.89
N GLY A 7 7.37 -9.37 -8.66
CA GLY A 7 6.30 -10.37 -8.80
C GLY A 7 6.14 -11.30 -7.60
N PHE A 8 7.17 -11.41 -6.75
CA PHE A 8 7.14 -12.29 -5.57
C PHE A 8 6.54 -11.57 -4.34
N LEU A 9 6.82 -10.28 -4.16
CA LEU A 9 6.29 -9.47 -3.04
C LEU A 9 4.76 -9.27 -3.06
N VAL A 10 4.12 -9.37 -4.23
CA VAL A 10 2.67 -9.15 -4.40
C VAL A 10 1.83 -10.38 -4.05
N LYS A 11 2.39 -11.60 -4.09
CA LYS A 11 1.60 -12.83 -3.92
C LYS A 11 1.26 -13.20 -2.47
N ASP A 12 2.04 -12.72 -1.49
CA ASP A 12 1.85 -13.07 -0.07
C ASP A 12 1.21 -11.96 0.79
N ILE A 13 0.81 -10.87 0.15
CA ILE A 13 0.11 -9.77 0.81
C ILE A 13 -1.40 -9.88 0.55
N VAL A 14 -2.18 -9.62 1.59
CA VAL A 14 -3.64 -9.63 1.45
C VAL A 14 -4.00 -8.48 0.50
N PRO A 15 -4.83 -8.71 -0.54
CA PRO A 15 -5.13 -7.69 -1.54
C PRO A 15 -5.58 -6.35 -0.94
N GLU A 16 -6.26 -6.41 0.20
CA GLU A 16 -6.69 -5.24 0.98
C GLU A 16 -5.49 -4.44 1.53
N ASP A 17 -4.46 -5.08 2.07
CA ASP A 17 -3.28 -4.39 2.62
C ASP A 17 -2.53 -3.60 1.52
N LEU A 18 -2.44 -4.17 0.31
CA LEU A 18 -1.86 -3.48 -0.85
C LEU A 18 -2.67 -2.26 -1.29
N LEU A 19 -4.00 -2.37 -1.27
CA LEU A 19 -4.88 -1.26 -1.61
C LEU A 19 -4.63 -0.06 -0.68
N HIS A 20 -4.45 -0.30 0.62
CA HIS A 20 -4.15 0.77 1.57
C HIS A 20 -2.79 1.42 1.28
N ALA A 21 -1.75 0.63 0.97
CA ALA A 21 -0.43 1.16 0.60
C ALA A 21 -0.48 2.00 -0.69
N ALA A 22 -1.24 1.56 -1.70
CA ALA A 22 -1.41 2.32 -2.94
C ALA A 22 -2.16 3.65 -2.72
N LEU A 23 -3.19 3.67 -1.87
CA LEU A 23 -3.91 4.91 -1.54
C LEU A 23 -3.04 5.89 -0.73
N LEU A 24 -2.19 5.38 0.16
CA LEU A 24 -1.18 6.20 0.84
C LEU A 24 -0.23 6.86 -0.15
N ALA A 25 0.26 6.10 -1.14
CA ALA A 25 1.16 6.62 -2.17
C ALA A 25 0.48 7.66 -3.08
N ARG A 26 -0.85 7.62 -3.20
CA ARG A 26 -1.65 8.67 -3.84
C ARG A 26 -1.87 9.91 -2.95
N GLY A 27 -1.26 9.96 -1.77
CA GLY A 27 -1.31 11.10 -0.86
C GLY A 27 -2.48 11.08 0.14
N LEU A 28 -3.29 10.01 0.18
CA LEU A 28 -4.41 9.97 1.11
C LEU A 28 -3.94 9.76 2.56
N SER A 29 -4.59 10.45 3.48
CA SER A 29 -4.51 10.22 4.91
C SER A 29 -5.26 8.94 5.30
N THR A 30 -4.99 8.42 6.51
CA THR A 30 -5.71 7.23 7.00
C THR A 30 -7.22 7.49 7.16
N ALA A 31 -7.63 8.72 7.47
CA ALA A 31 -9.04 9.09 7.54
C ALA A 31 -9.69 9.06 6.15
N GLU A 32 -9.07 9.69 5.15
CA GLU A 32 -9.58 9.68 3.77
C GLU A 32 -9.62 8.27 3.16
N ILE A 33 -8.66 7.40 3.51
CA ILE A 33 -8.71 5.98 3.14
C ILE A 33 -9.90 5.28 3.80
N ALA A 34 -10.13 5.52 5.09
CA ALA A 34 -11.23 4.91 5.82
C ALA A 34 -12.59 5.34 5.24
N ASP A 35 -12.75 6.63 4.96
CA ASP A 35 -13.97 7.19 4.34
C ASP A 35 -14.18 6.62 2.94
N ARG A 36 -13.11 6.57 2.12
CA ARG A 36 -13.17 6.06 0.75
C ARG A 36 -13.54 4.57 0.69
N LEU A 37 -13.03 3.77 1.63
CA LEU A 37 -13.27 2.33 1.69
C LEU A 37 -14.48 1.97 2.56
N VAL A 38 -15.16 2.96 3.15
CA VAL A 38 -16.33 2.77 4.02
C VAL A 38 -16.02 1.82 5.18
N ILE A 39 -14.88 2.05 5.85
CA ILE A 39 -14.43 1.28 7.02
C ILE A 39 -14.05 2.22 8.16
N SER A 40 -13.82 1.67 9.36
CA SER A 40 -13.33 2.48 10.47
C SER A 40 -11.87 2.94 10.25
N PRO A 41 -11.45 4.11 10.74
CA PRO A 41 -10.05 4.53 10.73
C PRO A 41 -9.10 3.53 11.42
N LEU A 42 -9.60 2.80 12.42
CA LEU A 42 -8.85 1.74 13.10
C LEU A 42 -8.61 0.53 12.18
N THR A 43 -9.61 0.14 11.40
CA THR A 43 -9.49 -0.93 10.40
C THR A 43 -8.46 -0.52 9.33
N ALA A 44 -8.55 0.70 8.82
CA ALA A 44 -7.57 1.23 7.86
C ALA A 44 -6.13 1.22 8.42
N LYS A 45 -5.96 1.64 9.67
CA LYS A 45 -4.66 1.61 10.37
C LYS A 45 -4.12 0.18 10.53
N THR A 46 -5.00 -0.79 10.78
CA THR A 46 -4.62 -2.22 10.87
C THR A 46 -4.05 -2.73 9.55
N HIS A 47 -4.72 -2.44 8.43
CA HIS A 47 -4.22 -2.84 7.11
C HIS A 47 -2.91 -2.14 6.74
N ILE A 48 -2.77 -0.85 7.04
CA ILE A 48 -1.51 -0.11 6.82
C ILE A 48 -0.36 -0.73 7.61
N ASN A 49 -0.57 -1.07 8.89
CA ASN A 49 0.45 -1.71 9.71
C ASN A 49 0.82 -3.10 9.18
N ARG A 50 -0.17 -3.90 8.75
CA ARG A 50 0.08 -5.20 8.13
C ARG A 50 0.85 -5.06 6.82
N ALA A 51 0.53 -4.07 6.00
CA ALA A 51 1.26 -3.75 4.77
C ALA A 51 2.72 -3.40 5.09
N MET A 52 2.98 -2.53 6.08
CA MET A 52 4.34 -2.20 6.51
C MET A 52 5.12 -3.45 6.95
N THR A 53 4.51 -4.31 7.77
CA THR A 53 5.16 -5.56 8.21
C THR A 53 5.48 -6.48 7.04
N LYS A 54 4.54 -6.69 6.12
CA LYS A 54 4.69 -7.62 4.99
C LYS A 54 5.65 -7.10 3.91
N LEU A 55 5.70 -5.79 3.72
CA LEU A 55 6.60 -5.13 2.75
C LEU A 55 7.92 -4.68 3.39
N HIS A 56 8.15 -5.01 4.66
CA HIS A 56 9.32 -4.60 5.43
C HIS A 56 9.58 -3.08 5.42
N ALA A 57 8.50 -2.29 5.38
CA ALA A 57 8.58 -0.85 5.56
C ALA A 57 8.72 -0.53 7.05
N ARG A 58 9.76 0.22 7.41
CA ARG A 58 10.06 0.62 8.79
C ARG A 58 9.14 1.75 9.29
N ASP A 59 8.59 2.52 8.36
CA ASP A 59 7.73 3.66 8.62
C ASP A 59 6.81 3.94 7.42
N ARG A 60 5.84 4.83 7.64
CA ARG A 60 4.83 5.20 6.64
C ARG A 60 5.45 5.81 5.37
N ALA A 61 6.50 6.60 5.50
CA ALA A 61 7.14 7.24 4.35
C ALA A 61 7.83 6.19 3.47
N GLN A 62 8.50 5.20 4.08
CA GLN A 62 9.08 4.08 3.36
C GLN A 62 8.00 3.23 2.68
N LEU A 63 6.84 3.01 3.31
CA LEU A 63 5.73 2.30 2.70
C LEU A 63 5.22 3.02 1.43
N VAL A 64 5.12 4.33 1.47
CA VAL A 64 4.75 5.16 0.32
C VAL A 64 5.76 5.00 -0.81
N ILE A 65 7.06 5.11 -0.51
CA ILE A 65 8.14 4.95 -1.52
C ILE A 65 8.07 3.56 -2.16
N LEU A 66 7.94 2.50 -1.35
CA LEU A 66 7.86 1.13 -1.87
C LEU A 66 6.63 0.91 -2.74
N ALA A 67 5.49 1.50 -2.39
CA ALA A 67 4.26 1.41 -3.18
C ALA A 67 4.35 2.19 -4.52
N ASP A 68 5.09 3.30 -4.54
CA ASP A 68 5.37 4.06 -5.76
C ASP A 68 6.36 3.30 -6.68
N GLU A 69 7.51 2.87 -6.14
CA GLU A 69 8.57 2.17 -6.89
C GLU A 69 8.14 0.80 -7.44
N SER A 70 7.23 0.11 -6.75
CA SER A 70 6.72 -1.21 -7.17
C SER A 70 5.74 -1.13 -8.35
N GLY A 71 5.33 0.08 -8.76
CA GLY A 71 4.30 0.25 -9.79
C GLY A 71 2.90 -0.16 -9.33
N LEU A 72 2.68 -0.37 -8.02
CA LEU A 72 1.34 -0.55 -7.44
C LEU A 72 0.47 0.69 -7.68
N VAL A 73 1.10 1.86 -7.71
CA VAL A 73 0.54 3.05 -8.33
C VAL A 73 0.87 2.97 -9.82
N ALA A 74 0.06 2.25 -10.59
CA ALA A 74 0.05 2.52 -12.03
C ALA A 74 -0.34 4.00 -12.20
N PRO A 75 0.38 4.79 -13.02
CA PRO A 75 -0.14 6.07 -13.45
C PRO A 75 -1.49 5.78 -14.09
N GLY A 76 -2.57 6.13 -13.38
CA GLY A 76 -3.90 6.04 -13.94
C GLY A 76 -3.89 6.89 -15.20
N GLY A 77 -4.16 6.24 -16.34
CA GLY A 77 -4.25 6.91 -17.62
C GLY A 77 -5.16 8.13 -17.51
N GLY A 78 -4.62 9.27 -17.95
CA GLY A 78 -5.44 10.28 -18.60
C GLY A 78 -5.82 9.80 -20.00
#